data_AF-A0AAF3FA65-F1
#
_entry.id   AF-A0AAF3FA65-F1
#
_cell.length_a   1.000
_cell.length_b   1.000
_cell.length_c   1.000
_cell.angle_alpha   90.00
_cell.angle_beta   90.00
_cell.angle_gamma   90.00
#
_symmetry.space_group_name_H-M   'P 1'
#
loop_
_entity.id
_entity.type
_entity.pdbx_description
1 polymer ?
#
loop_
_entity_poly.entity_id
_entity_poly.type
_entity_poly.pdbx_seq_one_letter_code
_entity_poly.pdbx_strand_id
1 'polypeptide(L)'
;MPGHYDFGIYARCNFRAALGGKETTEIRTDVKFSEMSVLFTVDGSAVKPVVVTHNNEGERNPFGPTYCYGIPGLIVEVMETSGHIAALTLYEATL
;
A
#
# COMPACT_ATOMS: atom_id res chain seq x y z
N MET A 1 -16.04 16.07 9.54
CA MET A 1 -17.43 16.43 9.89
C MET A 1 -18.38 15.50 9.15
N PRO A 2 -19.40 14.89 9.77
CA PRO A 2 -20.42 14.12 9.06
C PRO A 2 -21.04 15.01 7.98
N GLY A 3 -20.98 14.59 6.71
CA GLY A 3 -21.44 15.38 5.55
C GLY A 3 -20.34 15.96 4.65
N HIS A 4 -19.04 15.73 4.94
CA HIS A 4 -17.99 15.97 3.95
C HIS A 4 -18.12 14.94 2.81
N TYR A 5 -17.97 15.33 1.55
CA TYR A 5 -18.11 14.40 0.42
C TYR A 5 -17.10 13.23 0.48
N ASP A 6 -16.00 13.43 1.21
CA ASP A 6 -14.99 12.39 1.54
C ASP A 6 -15.38 11.44 2.69
N PHE A 7 -16.57 11.54 3.28
CA PHE A 7 -16.92 10.60 4.37
C PHE A 7 -16.92 9.14 3.90
N GLY A 8 -17.13 8.92 2.59
CA GLY A 8 -16.97 7.62 1.94
C GLY A 8 -15.58 7.34 1.35
N ILE A 9 -14.62 8.27 1.40
CA ILE A 9 -13.29 8.06 0.78
C ILE A 9 -12.53 6.94 1.50
N TYR A 10 -12.65 6.85 2.82
CA TYR A 10 -12.00 5.79 3.61
C TYR A 10 -12.64 4.42 3.41
N ALA A 11 -13.92 4.35 3.02
CA ALA A 11 -14.55 3.09 2.63
C ALA A 11 -13.96 2.52 1.32
N ARG A 12 -13.41 3.39 0.45
CA ARG A 12 -12.65 2.95 -0.75
C ARG A 12 -11.34 2.26 -0.38
N CYS A 13 -10.79 2.57 0.80
CA CYS A 13 -9.62 1.93 1.38
C CYS A 13 -10.00 0.67 2.17
N ASN A 14 -11.11 -0.01 1.89
CA ASN A 14 -11.43 -1.33 2.45
C ASN A 14 -11.35 -2.41 1.37
N PHE A 15 -10.13 -2.75 0.95
CA PHE A 15 -9.82 -3.83 0.03
C PHE A 15 -9.31 -5.08 0.76
N ARG A 16 -9.51 -6.22 0.10
CA ARG A 16 -8.92 -7.50 0.43
C ARG A 16 -8.45 -8.14 -0.86
N ALA A 17 -7.16 -8.36 -0.98
CA ALA A 17 -6.55 -8.97 -2.16
C ALA A 17 -5.85 -10.27 -1.74
N ALA A 18 -6.14 -11.36 -2.46
CA ALA A 18 -5.43 -12.62 -2.28
C ALA A 18 -4.36 -12.73 -3.36
N LEU A 19 -3.09 -12.81 -2.95
CA LEU A 19 -1.97 -13.01 -3.87
C LEU A 19 -1.72 -14.52 -4.02
N GLY A 20 -1.86 -15.02 -5.25
CA GLY A 20 -1.75 -16.45 -5.58
C GLY A 20 -0.28 -16.91 -5.70
N GLY A 21 0.04 -18.03 -5.05
CA GLY A 21 1.36 -18.69 -5.02
C GLY A 21 1.27 -20.10 -4.42
N LYS A 22 2.37 -20.64 -3.84
CA LYS A 22 2.36 -21.93 -3.11
C LYS A 22 1.51 -21.89 -1.83
N GLU A 23 1.42 -20.72 -1.20
CA GLU A 23 0.47 -20.40 -0.14
C GLU A 23 -0.22 -19.08 -0.49
N THR A 24 -1.52 -18.96 -0.18
CA THR A 24 -2.28 -17.75 -0.44
C THR A 24 -1.98 -16.73 0.64
N THR A 25 -1.32 -15.62 0.28
CA THR A 25 -1.17 -14.49 1.20
C THR A 25 -2.30 -13.49 0.99
N GLU A 26 -2.94 -13.12 2.08
CA GLU A 26 -4.04 -12.16 2.07
C GLU A 26 -3.54 -10.77 2.49
N ILE A 27 -3.79 -9.79 1.63
CA ILE A 27 -3.51 -8.39 1.91
C ILE A 27 -4.83 -7.69 2.21
N ARG A 28 -4.93 -7.14 3.41
CA ARG A 28 -6.08 -6.36 3.88
C ARG A 28 -5.64 -4.94 4.24
N THR A 29 -6.59 -4.09 4.57
CA THR A 29 -6.33 -2.70 4.92
C THR A 29 -6.01 -2.48 6.39
N ASP A 30 -6.32 -3.46 7.22
CA ASP A 30 -6.06 -3.48 8.66
C ASP A 30 -4.72 -4.15 9.02
N VAL A 31 -4.00 -4.73 8.05
CA VAL A 31 -2.69 -5.34 8.30
C VAL A 31 -1.56 -4.33 8.12
N LYS A 32 -0.49 -4.51 8.89
CA LYS A 32 0.72 -3.71 8.74
C LYS A 32 1.62 -4.30 7.67
N PHE A 33 2.37 -3.44 6.97
CA PHE A 33 3.36 -3.86 5.99
C PHE A 33 4.38 -4.85 6.56
N SER A 34 4.76 -4.71 7.84
CA SER A 34 5.68 -5.63 8.52
C SER A 34 5.22 -7.09 8.47
N GLU A 35 3.91 -7.34 8.49
CA GLU A 35 3.33 -8.69 8.47
C GLU A 35 3.45 -9.38 7.10
N MET A 36 3.64 -8.60 6.04
CA MET A 36 3.81 -9.11 4.67
C MET A 36 5.17 -8.74 4.05
N SER A 37 6.08 -8.17 4.84
CA SER A 37 7.39 -7.70 4.38
C SER A 37 8.24 -8.80 3.72
N VAL A 38 7.99 -10.06 4.06
CA VAL A 38 8.62 -11.24 3.43
C VAL A 38 8.33 -11.32 1.92
N LEU A 39 7.15 -10.88 1.45
CA LEU A 39 6.82 -10.83 0.02
C LEU A 39 7.69 -9.84 -0.75
N PHE A 40 8.25 -8.85 -0.05
CA PHE A 40 9.10 -7.79 -0.59
C PHE A 40 10.58 -8.12 -0.36
N THR A 41 10.94 -9.40 -0.35
CA THR A 41 12.32 -9.87 -0.36
C THR A 41 12.57 -10.60 -1.69
N VAL A 42 13.52 -10.09 -2.48
CA VAL A 42 13.90 -10.65 -3.77
C VAL A 42 15.38 -11.04 -3.69
N ASP A 43 15.69 -12.30 -4.03
CA ASP A 43 17.05 -12.86 -3.96
C ASP A 43 17.74 -12.68 -2.61
N GLY A 44 16.97 -12.76 -1.52
CA GLY A 44 17.46 -12.63 -0.14
C GLY A 44 17.71 -11.19 0.33
N SER A 45 17.35 -10.18 -0.48
CA SER A 45 17.46 -8.77 -0.13
C SER A 45 16.09 -8.09 -0.06
N ALA A 46 15.88 -7.26 0.96
CA ALA A 46 14.66 -6.49 1.11
C ALA A 46 14.56 -5.40 0.03
N VAL A 47 13.40 -5.30 -0.61
CA VAL A 47 13.08 -4.24 -1.57
C VAL A 47 13.09 -2.89 -0.85
N LYS A 48 13.81 -1.92 -1.43
CA LYS A 48 13.86 -0.55 -0.92
C LYS A 48 12.64 0.24 -1.42
N PRO A 49 11.94 0.99 -0.56
CA PRO A 49 10.81 1.78 -1.00
C PRO A 49 11.27 3.08 -1.68
N VAL A 50 10.36 3.65 -2.47
CA VAL A 50 10.41 5.05 -2.88
C VAL A 50 9.55 5.88 -1.91
N VAL A 51 10.01 7.07 -1.54
CA VAL A 51 9.23 8.00 -0.72
C VAL A 51 8.32 8.83 -1.61
N VAL A 52 7.03 8.85 -1.31
CA VAL A 52 6.03 9.63 -2.03
C VAL A 52 5.50 10.73 -1.12
N THR A 53 5.60 11.96 -1.60
CA THR A 53 5.06 13.15 -0.92
C THR A 53 4.09 13.86 -1.85
N HIS A 54 2.81 13.94 -1.46
CA HIS A 54 1.81 14.71 -2.17
C HIS A 54 2.00 16.20 -1.84
N ASN A 55 2.76 16.91 -2.66
CA ASN A 55 3.10 18.33 -2.47
C ASN A 55 2.08 19.31 -3.08
N ASN A 56 0.95 18.83 -3.59
CA ASN A 56 -0.08 19.71 -4.13
C ASN A 56 -0.84 20.43 -2.99
N GLU A 57 -0.99 21.75 -3.12
CA GLU A 57 -1.82 22.56 -2.21
C GLU A 57 -3.29 22.13 -2.34
N GLY A 58 -3.72 21.22 -1.46
CA GLY A 58 -5.10 20.71 -1.42
C GLY A 58 -5.23 19.19 -1.22
N GLU A 59 -4.20 18.42 -1.55
CA GLU A 59 -4.19 16.94 -1.48
C GLU A 59 -3.05 16.42 -0.59
N ARG A 60 -2.60 17.24 0.36
CA ARG A 60 -1.55 16.82 1.29
C ARG A 60 -2.10 15.71 2.19
N ASN A 61 -1.51 14.52 2.11
CA ASN A 61 -1.86 13.41 2.99
C ASN A 61 -1.71 13.88 4.45
N PRO A 62 -2.79 13.91 5.26
CA PRO A 62 -2.73 14.42 6.63
C PRO A 62 -1.87 13.56 7.56
N PHE A 63 -1.48 12.36 7.10
CA PHE A 63 -0.67 11.40 7.85
C PHE A 63 0.82 11.43 7.50
N GLY A 64 1.25 12.38 6.65
CA GLY A 64 2.64 12.51 6.21
C GLY A 64 2.92 11.78 4.87
N PRO A 65 4.20 11.62 4.50
CA PRO A 65 4.57 10.90 3.29
C PRO A 65 4.27 9.40 3.42
N THR A 66 4.29 8.73 2.28
CA THR A 66 4.10 7.28 2.15
C THR A 66 5.32 6.63 1.53
N TYR A 67 5.45 5.32 1.74
CA TYR A 67 6.49 4.48 1.16
C TYR A 67 5.87 3.54 0.12
N CYS A 68 6.39 3.57 -1.10
CA CYS A 68 5.97 2.67 -2.17
C CYS A 68 6.98 1.54 -2.35
N TYR A 69 6.55 0.31 -2.08
CA TYR A 69 7.31 -0.92 -2.32
C TYR A 69 6.79 -1.61 -3.58
N GLY A 70 7.69 -2.09 -4.43
CA GLY A 70 7.31 -2.73 -5.70
C GLY A 70 7.91 -4.12 -5.86
N ILE A 71 7.09 -5.06 -6.29
CA ILE A 71 7.49 -6.36 -6.84
C ILE A 71 6.77 -6.56 -8.19
N PRO A 72 7.21 -7.49 -9.05
CA PRO A 72 6.52 -7.74 -10.32
C PRO A 72 5.01 -7.98 -10.12
N GLY A 73 4.21 -7.10 -10.74
CA GLY A 73 2.74 -7.16 -10.73
C GLY A 73 2.04 -6.52 -9.52
N LEU A 74 2.79 -6.01 -8.54
CA LEU A 74 2.23 -5.38 -7.35
C LEU A 74 3.08 -4.21 -6.84
N ILE A 75 2.45 -3.06 -6.65
CA ILE A 75 2.98 -1.94 -5.85
C ILE A 75 2.12 -1.79 -4.61
N VAL A 76 2.76 -1.60 -3.46
CA VAL A 76 2.12 -1.35 -2.17
C VAL A 76 2.58 0.00 -1.66
N GLU A 77 1.62 0.88 -1.39
CA GLU A 77 1.84 2.14 -0.72
C GLU A 77 1.55 2.01 0.77
N VAL A 78 2.49 2.41 1.61
CA VAL A 78 2.47 2.23 3.07
C VAL A 78 2.57 3.59 3.75
N MET A 79 1.70 3.83 4.72
CA MET A 79 1.75 5.05 5.54
C MET A 79 2.99 5.01 6.45
N GLU A 80 3.84 6.04 6.40
CA GLU A 80 5.10 6.09 7.16
C GLU A 80 4.86 5.93 8.67
N THR A 81 3.90 6.67 9.22
CA THR A 81 3.70 6.78 10.68
C THR A 81 3.01 5.57 11.30
N SER A 82 2.10 4.92 10.58
CA SER A 82 1.29 3.83 11.10
C SER A 82 1.73 2.44 10.61
N GLY A 83 2.45 2.38 9.48
CA GLY A 83 2.81 1.14 8.79
C GLY A 83 1.64 0.42 8.12
N HIS A 84 0.44 1.03 8.07
CA HIS A 84 -0.72 0.45 7.38
C HIS A 84 -0.66 0.70 5.88
N ILE A 85 -1.36 -0.14 5.13
CA ILE A 85 -1.43 -0.04 3.69
C ILE A 85 -2.40 1.08 3.30
N ALA A 86 -1.89 2.08 2.57
CA ALA A 86 -2.69 3.16 2.01
C ALA A 86 -3.35 2.73 0.69
N ALA A 87 -2.60 2.05 -0.18
CA ALA A 87 -3.07 1.62 -1.49
C ALA A 87 -2.35 0.36 -1.99
N LEU A 88 -3.03 -0.37 -2.88
CA LEU A 88 -2.47 -1.43 -3.71
C LEU A 88 -2.67 -1.08 -5.18
N THR A 89 -1.62 -1.24 -5.97
CA THR A 89 -1.68 -1.14 -7.42
C THR A 89 -1.27 -2.47 -8.02
N LEU A 90 -2.24 -3.15 -8.64
CA LEU A 90 -2.01 -4.39 -9.39
C LEU A 90 -1.79 -4.03 -10.86
N TYR A 91 -0.79 -4.64 -11.48
CA TYR A 91 -0.49 -4.44 -12.89
C TYR A 91 -0.03 -5.74 -13.54
N GLU A 92 -0.12 -5.82 -14.86
CA GLU A 92 0.39 -6.98 -15.58
C GLU A 92 1.93 -6.95 -15.56
N ALA A 93 2.55 -8.01 -15.04
CA ALA A 93 4.00 -8.08 -14.89
C ALA A 93 4.76 -8.37 -16.21
N THR A 94 4.11 -8.22 -17.36
CA THR A 94 4.64 -8.62 -18.67
C THR A 94 5.34 -7.44 -19.36
N LEU A 95 6.59 -7.66 -19.75
CA LEU A 95 7.25 -6.97 -20.88
C LEU A 95 7.60 -8.03 -21.92
#